data_AF-A0A942BPI6-F1
#
_entry.id   AF-A0A942BPI6-F1
#
_cell.length_a   1.000
_cell.length_b   1.000
_cell.length_c   1.000
_cell.angle_alpha   90.00
_cell.angle_beta   90.00
_cell.angle_gamma   90.00
#
_symmetry.space_group_name_H-M   'P 1'
#
loop_
_entity.id
_entity.type
_entity.pdbx_description
1 polymer ?
#
loop_
_entity_poly.entity_id
_entity_poly.type
_entity_poly.pdbx_seq_one_letter_code
_entity_poly.pdbx_strand_id
1 'polypeptide(L)'
;MHPIVERYLGGQLPEPMILALLGGSLPVPPADYIQAQAHAVLSESPFAERALQAFQSMPESVVAGLLLDRLQPPSPLELVLRHRREFPVLEAALLHPDLTVDIVERSIPDLPGPALEIIANNQVLWLQRPTILDQLEQHPDADYAVKRRVNEFRFDVLKVVPQEVVQERLEILDEVQAGRLDKAWAELPMPKEATAEEREAEIADAPHETPEEIVRAIQAFEGQEINLSVAKRIARLKTNQKIMLAIKGGKEERTILIREANRLIQENVMRNGRITEGEVAFIANMRTVNDGVLRIITMNREWMKKYAIVKAIVYNPRTPIALALSNLKRINEFDMKLMQRDKNIPEVLRREAKRYLESKSAGKG
;
A
#
# COMPACT_ATOMS: atom_id res chain seq x y z
N MET A 1 -35.93 -28.69 -0.70
CA MET A 1 -35.48 -29.45 0.48
C MET A 1 -36.47 -30.57 0.74
N HIS A 2 -36.02 -31.77 1.07
CA HIS A 2 -36.91 -32.91 1.36
C HIS A 2 -37.66 -32.71 2.70
N PRO A 3 -38.95 -33.07 2.81
CA PRO A 3 -39.77 -32.83 4.02
C PRO A 3 -39.24 -33.50 5.29
N ILE A 4 -38.48 -34.60 5.16
CA ILE A 4 -37.81 -35.24 6.32
C ILE A 4 -36.73 -34.33 6.91
N VAL A 5 -35.98 -33.62 6.06
CA VAL A 5 -34.93 -32.69 6.50
C VAL A 5 -35.55 -31.45 7.13
N GLU A 6 -36.64 -30.92 6.56
CA GLU A 6 -37.38 -29.80 7.16
C GLU A 6 -37.89 -30.12 8.56
N ARG A 7 -38.42 -31.33 8.77
CA ARG A 7 -38.86 -31.79 10.10
C ARG A 7 -37.69 -31.97 11.08
N TYR A 8 -36.51 -32.35 10.58
CA TYR A 8 -35.30 -32.42 11.39
C TYR A 8 -34.81 -31.03 11.81
N LEU A 9 -34.73 -30.08 10.87
CA LEU A 9 -34.38 -28.69 11.14
C LEU A 9 -35.37 -28.02 12.12
N GLY A 10 -36.64 -28.44 12.09
CA GLY A 10 -37.67 -28.00 13.03
C GLY A 10 -37.65 -28.72 14.40
N GLY A 11 -36.72 -29.65 14.64
CA GLY A 11 -36.59 -30.38 15.92
C GLY A 11 -37.68 -31.43 16.18
N GLN A 12 -38.41 -31.86 15.14
CA GLN A 12 -39.59 -32.73 15.27
C GLN A 12 -39.31 -34.21 14.94
N LEU A 13 -38.05 -34.59 14.75
CA LEU A 13 -37.65 -35.95 14.37
C LEU A 13 -37.16 -36.76 15.57
N PRO A 14 -37.59 -38.03 15.74
CA PRO A 14 -37.05 -38.91 16.78
C PRO A 14 -35.57 -39.26 16.56
N GLU A 15 -34.82 -39.45 17.65
CA GLU A 15 -33.38 -39.76 17.64
C GLU A 15 -32.95 -40.91 16.70
N PRO A 16 -33.65 -42.07 16.63
CA PRO A 16 -33.28 -43.15 15.71
C PRO A 16 -33.37 -42.72 14.23
N MET A 17 -34.34 -41.87 13.89
CA MET A 17 -34.48 -41.33 12.54
C MET A 17 -33.44 -40.26 12.24
N ILE A 18 -33.00 -39.50 13.24
CA ILE A 18 -31.90 -38.54 13.10
C ILE A 18 -30.61 -39.28 12.75
N LEU A 19 -30.28 -40.34 13.47
CA LEU A 19 -29.08 -41.15 13.20
C LEU A 19 -29.11 -41.80 11.80
N ALA A 20 -30.28 -42.28 11.38
CA ALA A 20 -30.47 -42.82 10.02
C ALA A 20 -30.33 -41.76 8.93
N LEU A 21 -30.82 -40.54 9.18
CA LEU A 21 -30.67 -39.41 8.27
C LEU A 21 -29.20 -39.00 8.15
N LEU A 22 -28.52 -38.76 9.27
CA LEU A 22 -27.12 -38.31 9.27
C LEU A 22 -26.17 -39.38 8.73
N GLY A 23 -26.51 -40.65 8.90
CA GLY A 23 -25.75 -41.79 8.37
C GLY A 23 -26.01 -42.11 6.90
N GLY A 24 -26.90 -41.40 6.20
CA GLY A 24 -27.17 -41.62 4.78
C GLY A 24 -28.02 -42.86 4.45
N SER A 25 -28.74 -43.43 5.41
CA SER A 25 -29.49 -44.69 5.22
C SER A 25 -30.97 -44.50 4.85
N LEU A 26 -31.44 -43.25 4.78
CA LEU A 26 -32.79 -42.92 4.31
C LEU A 26 -32.82 -42.82 2.76
N PRO A 27 -33.99 -42.65 2.13
CA PRO A 27 -34.07 -42.37 0.70
C PRO A 27 -34.24 -40.86 0.46
N VAL A 28 -33.19 -40.08 0.70
CA VAL A 28 -33.20 -38.62 0.55
C VAL A 28 -32.16 -38.19 -0.51
N PRO A 29 -32.36 -37.09 -1.27
CA PRO A 29 -31.34 -36.60 -2.19
C PRO A 29 -30.02 -36.28 -1.49
N PRO A 30 -28.85 -36.44 -2.15
CA PRO A 30 -27.55 -36.17 -1.54
C PRO A 30 -27.35 -34.73 -1.04
N ALA A 31 -27.94 -33.74 -1.71
CA ALA A 31 -27.88 -32.34 -1.26
C ALA A 31 -28.56 -32.13 0.10
N ASP A 32 -29.70 -32.79 0.29
CA ASP A 32 -30.49 -32.73 1.51
C ASP A 32 -29.80 -33.48 2.67
N TYR A 33 -28.98 -34.50 2.38
CA TYR A 33 -28.11 -35.13 3.39
C TYR A 33 -27.07 -34.18 3.93
N ILE A 34 -26.34 -33.48 3.05
CA ILE A 34 -25.32 -32.53 3.48
C ILE A 34 -25.98 -31.37 4.22
N GLN A 35 -27.20 -30.97 3.85
CA GLN A 35 -27.96 -29.97 4.59
C GLN A 35 -28.21 -30.40 6.05
N ALA A 36 -28.66 -31.63 6.26
CA ALA A 36 -28.89 -32.17 7.60
C ALA A 36 -27.57 -32.33 8.38
N GLN A 37 -26.52 -32.82 7.73
CA GLN A 37 -25.19 -32.98 8.33
C GLN A 37 -24.58 -31.63 8.72
N ALA A 38 -24.69 -30.62 7.86
CA ALA A 38 -24.23 -29.26 8.13
C ALA A 38 -24.96 -28.66 9.33
N HIS A 39 -26.29 -28.82 9.41
CA HIS A 39 -27.04 -28.34 10.56
C HIS A 39 -26.62 -29.04 11.87
N ALA A 40 -26.43 -30.37 11.84
CA ALA A 40 -26.02 -31.15 13.00
C ALA A 40 -24.64 -30.73 13.54
N VAL A 41 -23.69 -30.47 12.64
CA VAL A 41 -22.30 -30.10 12.98
C VAL A 41 -22.21 -28.65 13.43
N LEU A 42 -22.83 -27.71 12.70
CA LEU A 42 -22.76 -26.28 13.01
C LEU A 42 -23.55 -25.88 14.26
N SER A 43 -24.59 -26.65 14.60
CA SER A 43 -25.38 -26.43 15.83
C SER A 43 -24.81 -27.18 17.04
N GLU A 44 -23.63 -27.80 16.92
CA GLU A 44 -22.97 -28.59 17.98
C GLU A 44 -23.89 -29.64 18.62
N SER A 45 -24.72 -30.29 17.80
CA SER A 45 -25.66 -31.30 18.28
C SER A 45 -24.92 -32.54 18.82
N PRO A 46 -25.54 -33.34 19.71
CA PRO A 46 -24.95 -34.61 20.19
C PRO A 46 -24.66 -35.61 19.05
N PHE A 47 -25.18 -35.38 17.84
CA PHE A 47 -24.97 -36.23 16.66
C PHE A 47 -23.92 -35.69 15.69
N ALA A 48 -23.25 -34.58 16.04
CA ALA A 48 -22.29 -33.89 15.18
C ALA A 48 -21.14 -34.81 14.73
N GLU A 49 -20.56 -35.61 15.64
CA GLU A 49 -19.46 -36.52 15.30
C GLU A 49 -19.86 -37.54 14.24
N ARG A 50 -21.05 -38.12 14.39
CA ARG A 50 -21.56 -39.13 13.45
C ARG A 50 -21.83 -38.51 12.08
N ALA A 51 -22.42 -37.31 12.05
CA ALA A 51 -22.66 -36.54 10.84
C ALA A 51 -21.35 -36.17 10.13
N LEU A 52 -20.33 -35.75 10.89
CA LEU A 52 -19.03 -35.38 10.36
C LEU A 52 -18.29 -36.58 9.77
N GLN A 53 -18.30 -37.74 10.44
CA GLN A 53 -17.72 -38.97 9.91
C GLN A 53 -18.40 -39.41 8.60
N ALA A 54 -19.75 -39.36 8.56
CA ALA A 54 -20.50 -39.69 7.36
C ALA A 54 -20.18 -38.72 6.22
N PHE A 55 -20.11 -37.42 6.51
CA PHE A 55 -19.68 -36.42 5.55
C PHE A 55 -18.27 -36.71 5.05
N GLN A 56 -17.26 -36.86 5.91
CA GLN A 56 -15.87 -37.14 5.53
C GLN A 56 -15.68 -38.41 4.69
N SER A 57 -16.56 -39.41 4.84
CA SER A 57 -16.52 -40.62 4.03
C SER A 57 -17.01 -40.45 2.58
N MET A 58 -17.67 -39.31 2.25
CA MET A 58 -18.20 -39.07 0.91
C MET A 58 -17.08 -38.79 -0.10
N PRO A 59 -17.11 -39.41 -1.30
CA PRO A 59 -16.14 -39.14 -2.37
C PRO A 59 -16.16 -37.69 -2.85
N GLU A 60 -14.99 -37.20 -3.26
CA GLU A 60 -14.79 -35.85 -3.80
C GLU A 60 -15.75 -35.53 -4.96
N SER A 61 -15.93 -36.48 -5.88
CA SER A 61 -16.81 -36.32 -7.06
C SER A 61 -18.27 -36.08 -6.71
N VAL A 62 -18.75 -36.67 -5.61
CA VAL A 62 -20.11 -36.48 -5.12
C VAL A 62 -20.25 -35.08 -4.53
N VAL A 63 -19.30 -34.65 -3.70
CA VAL A 63 -19.32 -33.31 -3.11
C VAL A 63 -19.20 -32.23 -4.19
N ALA A 64 -18.28 -32.38 -5.13
CA ALA A 64 -18.10 -31.46 -6.25
C ALA A 64 -19.37 -31.37 -7.12
N GLY A 65 -20.03 -32.50 -7.40
CA GLY A 65 -21.29 -32.54 -8.14
C GLY A 65 -22.42 -31.77 -7.43
N LEU A 66 -22.44 -31.78 -6.10
CA LEU A 66 -23.46 -31.08 -5.31
C LEU A 66 -23.25 -29.58 -5.24
N LEU A 67 -22.02 -29.11 -5.42
CA LEU A 67 -21.69 -27.68 -5.49
C LEU A 67 -22.08 -27.05 -6.84
N LEU A 68 -22.54 -27.83 -7.82
CA LEU A 68 -23.06 -27.31 -9.09
C LEU A 68 -24.50 -26.80 -8.97
N ASP A 69 -25.27 -27.35 -8.03
CA ASP A 69 -26.67 -26.99 -7.80
C ASP A 69 -26.79 -25.87 -6.76
N ARG A 70 -27.93 -25.17 -6.75
CA ARG A 70 -28.18 -24.13 -5.72
C ARG A 70 -28.37 -24.75 -4.34
N LEU A 71 -27.70 -24.16 -3.35
CA LEU A 71 -27.68 -24.62 -1.97
C LEU A 71 -28.32 -23.56 -1.07
N GLN A 72 -29.61 -23.76 -0.80
CA GLN A 72 -30.43 -22.89 0.04
C GLN A 72 -31.07 -23.75 1.13
N PRO A 73 -30.70 -23.60 2.42
CA PRO A 73 -29.73 -22.67 3.02
C PRO A 73 -28.25 -22.93 2.64
N PRO A 74 -27.36 -21.93 2.78
CA PRO A 74 -25.95 -22.06 2.41
C PRO A 74 -25.06 -22.80 3.43
N SER A 75 -25.63 -23.37 4.49
CA SER A 75 -24.87 -24.10 5.53
C SER A 75 -24.02 -25.27 5.03
N PRO A 76 -24.36 -26.01 3.94
CA PRO A 76 -23.47 -27.00 3.34
C PRO A 76 -22.11 -26.43 2.93
N LEU A 77 -22.07 -25.17 2.46
CA LEU A 77 -20.83 -24.52 2.04
C LEU A 77 -19.88 -24.33 3.24
N GLU A 78 -20.41 -23.93 4.39
CA GLU A 78 -19.62 -23.79 5.62
C GLU A 78 -19.02 -25.13 6.06
N LEU A 79 -19.81 -26.21 5.99
CA LEU A 79 -19.33 -27.55 6.33
C LEU A 79 -18.21 -28.01 5.39
N VAL A 80 -18.34 -27.75 4.08
CA VAL A 80 -17.32 -28.06 3.08
C VAL A 80 -16.03 -27.29 3.39
N LEU A 81 -16.11 -25.97 3.56
CA LEU A 81 -14.93 -25.12 3.75
C LEU A 81 -14.14 -25.44 5.04
N ARG A 82 -14.81 -25.91 6.10
CA ARG A 82 -14.15 -26.22 7.38
C ARG A 82 -13.54 -27.62 7.45
N HIS A 83 -14.12 -28.59 6.74
CA HIS A 83 -13.77 -30.01 6.93
C HIS A 83 -13.21 -30.72 5.70
N ARG A 84 -13.27 -30.10 4.51
CA ARG A 84 -12.60 -30.61 3.31
C ARG A 84 -11.27 -29.93 3.06
N ARG A 85 -10.40 -30.63 2.34
CA ARG A 85 -9.03 -30.18 2.06
C ARG A 85 -8.69 -30.26 0.56
N GLU A 86 -9.51 -30.94 -0.25
CA GLU A 86 -9.30 -31.00 -1.69
C GLU A 86 -9.52 -29.61 -2.31
N PHE A 87 -8.48 -29.09 -2.97
CA PHE A 87 -8.52 -27.76 -3.57
C PHE A 87 -9.67 -27.57 -4.58
N PRO A 88 -9.98 -28.50 -5.50
CA PRO A 88 -11.08 -28.32 -6.46
C PRO A 88 -12.44 -28.14 -5.78
N VAL A 89 -12.69 -28.85 -4.67
CA VAL A 89 -13.94 -28.75 -3.90
C VAL A 89 -14.00 -27.41 -3.15
N LEU A 90 -12.88 -26.99 -2.55
CA LEU A 90 -12.79 -25.71 -1.84
C LEU A 90 -12.95 -24.52 -2.80
N GLU A 91 -12.33 -24.59 -3.98
CA GLU A 91 -12.47 -23.58 -5.04
C GLU A 91 -13.92 -23.48 -5.50
N ALA A 92 -14.57 -24.61 -5.79
CA ALA A 92 -15.98 -24.63 -6.18
C ALA A 92 -16.90 -24.04 -5.09
N ALA A 93 -16.63 -24.33 -3.81
CA ALA A 93 -17.40 -23.78 -2.69
C ALA A 93 -17.18 -22.27 -2.51
N LEU A 94 -15.94 -21.78 -2.65
CA LEU A 94 -15.59 -20.36 -2.52
C LEU A 94 -16.14 -19.50 -3.67
N LEU A 95 -16.33 -20.08 -4.85
CA LEU A 95 -16.89 -19.40 -6.02
C LEU A 95 -18.41 -19.56 -6.14
N HIS A 96 -19.05 -20.24 -5.19
CA HIS A 96 -20.47 -20.53 -5.23
C HIS A 96 -21.34 -19.26 -5.08
N PRO A 97 -22.39 -19.08 -5.90
CA PRO A 97 -23.21 -17.85 -5.89
C PRO A 97 -24.00 -17.62 -4.60
N ASP A 98 -24.37 -18.69 -3.89
CA ASP A 98 -25.10 -18.61 -2.61
C ASP A 98 -24.17 -18.43 -1.39
N LEU A 99 -22.85 -18.30 -1.59
CA LEU A 99 -21.90 -18.13 -0.50
C LEU A 99 -22.09 -16.78 0.19
N THR A 100 -22.26 -16.81 1.51
CA THR A 100 -22.42 -15.61 2.33
C THR A 100 -21.11 -15.21 2.99
N VAL A 101 -20.88 -13.90 3.18
CA VAL A 101 -19.63 -13.38 3.76
C VAL A 101 -19.40 -13.88 5.20
N ASP A 102 -20.46 -14.06 5.98
CA ASP A 102 -20.36 -14.61 7.34
C ASP A 102 -19.82 -16.05 7.36
N ILE A 103 -20.10 -16.85 6.32
CA ILE A 103 -19.57 -18.21 6.16
C ILE A 103 -18.08 -18.15 5.82
N VAL A 104 -17.69 -17.21 4.95
CA VAL A 104 -16.27 -17.02 4.59
C VAL A 104 -15.46 -16.64 5.84
N GLU A 105 -15.92 -15.67 6.62
CA GLU A 105 -15.24 -15.23 7.85
C GLU A 105 -14.99 -16.38 8.84
N ARG A 106 -15.99 -17.25 9.04
CA ARG A 106 -15.88 -18.39 9.96
C ARG A 106 -14.99 -19.52 9.43
N SER A 107 -14.84 -19.63 8.12
CA SER A 107 -14.09 -20.72 7.50
C SER A 107 -12.61 -20.41 7.28
N ILE A 108 -12.21 -19.13 7.25
CA ILE A 108 -10.80 -18.73 7.03
C ILE A 108 -9.77 -19.50 7.88
N PRO A 109 -9.95 -19.69 9.20
CA PRO A 109 -8.96 -20.40 10.03
C PRO A 109 -8.69 -21.85 9.61
N ASP A 110 -9.67 -22.48 8.94
CA ASP A 110 -9.59 -23.86 8.52
C ASP A 110 -9.08 -24.00 7.07
N LEU A 111 -8.89 -22.93 6.31
CA LEU A 111 -8.59 -23.01 4.88
C LEU A 111 -7.08 -23.14 4.56
N PRO A 112 -6.73 -23.96 3.55
CA PRO A 112 -5.35 -24.07 3.09
C PRO A 112 -4.91 -22.84 2.27
N GLY A 113 -3.60 -22.57 2.23
CA GLY A 113 -3.01 -21.40 1.56
C GLY A 113 -3.57 -21.05 0.18
N PRO A 114 -3.67 -21.98 -0.79
CA PRO A 114 -4.22 -21.69 -2.13
C PRO A 114 -5.67 -21.18 -2.11
N ALA A 115 -6.49 -21.65 -1.16
CA ALA A 115 -7.88 -21.20 -1.03
C ALA A 115 -7.96 -19.76 -0.47
N LEU A 116 -6.99 -19.36 0.36
CA LEU A 116 -6.89 -17.99 0.88
C LEU A 116 -6.61 -16.96 -0.23
N GLU A 117 -5.91 -17.36 -1.31
CA GLU A 117 -5.68 -16.47 -2.45
C GLU A 117 -6.99 -16.09 -3.16
N ILE A 118 -7.95 -17.01 -3.25
CA ILE A 118 -9.27 -16.75 -3.84
C ILE A 118 -10.01 -15.69 -3.02
N ILE A 119 -10.01 -15.84 -1.68
CA ILE A 119 -10.59 -14.84 -0.77
C ILE A 119 -9.84 -13.50 -0.91
N ALA A 120 -8.52 -13.54 -1.02
CA ALA A 120 -7.69 -12.34 -1.12
C ALA A 120 -7.86 -11.58 -2.45
N ASN A 121 -8.36 -12.25 -3.49
CA ASN A 121 -8.69 -11.61 -4.77
C ASN A 121 -10.06 -10.92 -4.74
N ASN A 122 -10.95 -11.31 -3.82
CA ASN A 122 -12.30 -10.75 -3.74
C ASN A 122 -12.38 -9.58 -2.74
N GLN A 123 -11.98 -8.40 -3.21
CA GLN A 123 -11.96 -7.16 -2.42
C GLN A 123 -13.35 -6.71 -1.92
N VAL A 124 -14.45 -7.21 -2.51
CA VAL A 124 -15.80 -6.89 -2.05
C VAL A 124 -16.07 -7.50 -0.66
N LEU A 125 -15.52 -8.69 -0.38
CA LEU A 125 -15.65 -9.34 0.92
C LEU A 125 -15.01 -8.49 2.03
N TRP A 126 -13.85 -7.90 1.73
CA TRP A 126 -13.11 -7.07 2.68
C TRP A 126 -13.85 -5.79 3.08
N LEU A 127 -14.62 -5.20 2.15
CA LEU A 127 -15.44 -4.03 2.43
C LEU A 127 -16.67 -4.36 3.28
N GLN A 128 -17.23 -5.57 3.14
CA GLN A 128 -18.41 -6.00 3.91
C GLN A 128 -18.04 -6.47 5.32
N ARG A 129 -16.90 -7.16 5.49
CA ARG A 129 -16.40 -7.66 6.77
C ARG A 129 -14.88 -7.41 6.88
N PRO A 130 -14.46 -6.30 7.52
CA PRO A 130 -13.04 -5.98 7.70
C PRO A 130 -12.26 -7.00 8.55
N THR A 131 -12.93 -7.78 9.39
CA THR A 131 -12.35 -8.85 10.22
C THR A 131 -11.66 -9.93 9.40
N ILE A 132 -12.10 -10.14 8.15
CA ILE A 132 -11.45 -11.05 7.19
C ILE A 132 -9.98 -10.66 6.98
N LEU A 133 -9.66 -9.36 6.97
CA LEU A 133 -8.30 -8.88 6.79
C LEU A 133 -7.41 -9.24 7.98
N ASP A 134 -7.94 -9.19 9.21
CA ASP A 134 -7.19 -9.59 10.42
C ASP A 134 -6.89 -11.08 10.37
N GLN A 135 -7.88 -11.89 9.99
CA GLN A 135 -7.72 -13.35 9.90
C GLN A 135 -6.74 -13.75 8.80
N LEU A 136 -6.78 -13.13 7.61
CA LEU A 136 -5.86 -13.42 6.53
C LEU A 136 -4.40 -13.03 6.87
N GLU A 137 -4.20 -11.97 7.65
CA GLU A 137 -2.86 -11.56 8.09
C GLU A 137 -2.27 -12.51 9.13
N GLN A 138 -3.08 -12.93 10.10
CA GLN A 138 -2.68 -13.84 11.17
C GLN A 138 -2.60 -15.31 10.74
N HIS A 139 -3.15 -15.66 9.57
CA HIS A 139 -3.19 -17.05 9.12
C HIS A 139 -1.77 -17.63 8.90
N PRO A 140 -1.47 -18.82 9.45
CA PRO A 140 -0.16 -19.46 9.32
C PRO A 140 0.17 -19.81 7.86
N ASP A 141 -0.81 -20.35 7.12
CA ASP A 141 -0.64 -20.78 5.72
C ASP A 141 -0.84 -19.67 4.69
N ALA A 142 -1.06 -18.41 5.12
CA ALA A 142 -1.15 -17.30 4.19
C ALA A 142 0.24 -16.93 3.65
N ASP A 143 0.40 -17.08 2.33
CA ASP A 143 1.65 -16.74 1.64
C ASP A 143 1.91 -15.22 1.67
N TYR A 144 3.17 -14.84 1.43
CA TYR A 144 3.60 -13.45 1.35
C TYR A 144 2.75 -12.63 0.37
N ALA A 145 2.31 -13.22 -0.75
CA ALA A 145 1.46 -12.54 -1.72
C ALA A 145 0.11 -12.11 -1.12
N VAL A 146 -0.51 -12.97 -0.30
CA VAL A 146 -1.77 -12.69 0.41
C VAL A 146 -1.56 -11.60 1.45
N LYS A 147 -0.55 -11.75 2.32
CA LYS A 147 -0.24 -10.78 3.38
C LYS A 147 0.12 -9.41 2.83
N ARG A 148 0.89 -9.37 1.74
CA ARG A 148 1.21 -8.13 1.03
C ARG A 148 -0.04 -7.44 0.51
N ARG A 149 -0.99 -8.18 -0.07
CA ARG A 149 -2.22 -7.60 -0.62
C ARG A 149 -3.15 -7.07 0.46
N VAL A 150 -3.24 -7.78 1.59
CA VAL A 150 -3.93 -7.30 2.79
C VAL A 150 -3.32 -5.98 3.27
N ASN A 151 -1.99 -5.90 3.35
CA ASN A 151 -1.28 -4.68 3.75
C ASN A 151 -1.43 -3.53 2.75
N GLU A 152 -1.35 -3.81 1.44
CA GLU A 152 -1.61 -2.82 0.38
C GLU A 152 -3.05 -2.32 0.49
N PHE A 153 -4.05 -3.19 0.71
CA PHE A 153 -5.43 -2.76 0.88
C PHE A 153 -5.67 -1.96 2.17
N ARG A 154 -5.06 -2.38 3.29
CA ARG A 154 -5.10 -1.62 4.55
C ARG A 154 -4.51 -0.22 4.39
N PHE A 155 -3.41 -0.11 3.66
CA PHE A 155 -2.70 1.15 3.46
C PHE A 155 -3.38 2.04 2.41
N ASP A 156 -3.70 1.49 1.23
CA ASP A 156 -4.18 2.25 0.07
C ASP A 156 -5.69 2.54 0.16
N VAL A 157 -6.49 1.58 0.67
CA VAL A 157 -7.95 1.68 0.68
C VAL A 157 -8.47 2.09 2.06
N LEU A 158 -8.06 1.39 3.12
CA LEU A 158 -8.54 1.70 4.49
C LEU A 158 -7.74 2.81 5.19
N LYS A 159 -6.55 3.17 4.67
CA LYS A 159 -5.63 4.14 5.27
C LYS A 159 -5.25 3.84 6.72
N VAL A 160 -5.32 2.57 7.12
CA VAL A 160 -4.92 2.12 8.45
C VAL A 160 -3.41 1.98 8.45
N VAL A 161 -2.74 2.89 9.17
CA VAL A 161 -1.28 2.85 9.33
C VAL A 161 -0.94 1.81 10.40
N PRO A 162 0.01 0.88 10.17
CA PRO A 162 0.40 -0.13 11.15
C PRO A 162 0.79 0.48 12.51
N GLN A 163 0.38 -0.16 13.62
CA GLN A 163 0.62 0.33 14.98
C GLN A 163 2.10 0.52 15.29
N GLU A 164 2.99 -0.32 14.76
CA GLU A 164 4.44 -0.18 14.89
C GLU A 164 4.95 1.16 14.36
N VAL A 165 4.42 1.61 13.21
CA VAL A 165 4.77 2.90 12.61
C VAL A 165 4.16 4.05 13.42
N VAL A 166 3.00 3.84 14.05
CA VAL A 166 2.42 4.80 15.00
C VAL A 166 3.26 4.88 16.27
N GLN A 167 3.78 3.75 16.75
CA GLN A 167 4.57 3.64 17.97
C GLN A 167 5.98 4.20 17.79
N GLU A 168 6.65 3.91 16.66
CA GLU A 168 7.88 4.61 16.26
C GLU A 168 7.64 6.13 16.14
N ARG A 169 6.49 6.55 15.60
CA ARG A 169 6.14 7.98 15.54
C ARG A 169 5.87 8.57 16.93
N LEU A 170 5.28 7.80 17.84
CA LEU A 170 5.02 8.21 19.22
C LEU A 170 6.30 8.27 20.05
N GLU A 171 7.22 7.32 19.89
CA GLU A 171 8.55 7.35 20.52
C GLU A 171 9.36 8.54 20.03
N ILE A 172 9.35 8.82 18.73
CA ILE A 172 9.96 10.04 18.17
C ILE A 172 9.27 11.29 18.74
N LEU A 173 7.94 11.28 18.89
CA LEU A 173 7.20 12.39 19.47
C LEU A 173 7.52 12.59 20.95
N ASP A 174 7.68 11.51 21.71
CA ASP A 174 8.00 11.51 23.14
C ASP A 174 9.47 11.90 23.39
N GLU A 175 10.41 11.50 22.52
CA GLU A 175 11.79 11.99 22.56
C GLU A 175 11.90 13.48 22.20
N VAL A 176 11.04 13.96 21.29
CA VAL A 176 10.91 15.39 20.93
C VAL A 176 10.23 16.17 22.06
N GLN A 177 9.17 15.65 22.67
CA GLN A 177 8.50 16.28 23.83
C GLN A 177 9.40 16.27 25.08
N ALA A 178 10.18 15.22 25.29
CA ALA A 178 11.15 15.11 26.38
C ALA A 178 12.42 15.96 26.17
N GLY A 179 12.55 16.69 25.04
CA GLY A 179 13.67 17.60 24.76
C GLY A 179 15.04 16.92 24.67
N ARG A 180 15.09 15.58 24.59
CA ARG A 180 16.33 14.80 24.50
C ARG A 180 16.94 14.90 23.10
N LEU A 181 16.09 14.97 22.08
CA LEU A 181 16.51 15.20 20.70
C LEU A 181 17.13 16.59 20.52
N ASP A 182 16.55 17.61 21.17
CA ASP A 182 17.02 19.00 21.10
C ASP A 182 18.42 19.17 21.70
N LYS A 183 18.73 18.47 22.81
CA LYS A 183 20.06 18.48 23.44
C LYS A 183 21.13 17.79 22.58
N ALA A 184 20.83 16.61 22.04
CA ALA A 184 21.77 15.89 21.18
C ALA A 184 22.04 16.64 19.86
N TRP A 185 21.11 17.48 19.42
CA TRP A 185 21.24 18.29 18.21
C TRP A 185 21.92 19.65 18.44
N ALA A 186 21.78 20.25 19.63
CA ALA A 186 22.48 21.49 20.00
C ALA A 186 24.00 21.32 20.07
N GLU A 187 24.49 20.10 20.26
CA GLU A 187 25.92 19.77 20.28
C GLU A 187 26.52 19.54 18.88
N LEU A 188 25.69 19.49 17.83
CA LEU A 188 26.18 19.39 16.45
C LEU A 188 26.72 20.74 15.98
N PRO A 189 27.92 20.80 15.38
CA PRO A 189 28.49 22.05 14.90
C PRO A 189 27.64 22.63 13.77
N MET A 190 27.09 23.83 14.00
CA MET A 190 26.28 24.57 13.04
C MET A 190 27.12 24.95 11.79
N PRO A 191 26.60 24.74 10.57
CA PRO A 191 27.19 25.31 9.36
C PRO A 191 27.01 26.84 9.37
N LYS A 192 28.02 27.58 8.90
CA LYS A 192 28.06 29.05 8.92
C LYS A 192 26.84 29.69 8.24
N GLU A 193 26.25 30.67 8.93
CA GLU A 193 24.99 31.33 8.57
C GLU A 193 25.11 32.31 7.39
N ALA A 194 24.00 32.46 6.66
CA ALA A 194 23.77 33.55 5.70
C ALA A 194 23.47 34.87 6.44
N THR A 195 23.78 35.99 5.77
CA THR A 195 23.84 37.35 6.36
C THR A 195 22.48 37.93 6.77
N ALA A 196 22.51 38.83 7.78
CA ALA A 196 21.33 39.43 8.40
C ALA A 196 20.37 40.15 7.43
N GLU A 197 20.89 40.70 6.32
CA GLU A 197 20.10 41.40 5.30
C GLU A 197 19.15 40.46 4.53
N GLU A 198 19.50 39.19 4.36
CA GLU A 198 18.63 38.19 3.71
C GLU A 198 17.52 37.70 4.65
N ARG A 199 17.75 37.77 5.97
CA ARG A 199 16.78 37.40 7.01
C ARG A 199 15.72 38.49 7.20
N GLU A 200 16.09 39.77 7.12
CA GLU A 200 15.15 40.89 7.31
C GLU A 200 14.15 41.04 6.15
N ALA A 201 14.54 40.67 4.92
CA ALA A 201 13.66 40.71 3.76
C ALA A 201 12.56 39.63 3.77
N GLU A 202 12.78 38.46 4.38
CA GLU A 202 11.77 37.39 4.51
C GLU A 202 10.76 37.66 5.64
N ILE A 203 11.13 38.45 6.66
CA ILE A 203 10.26 38.74 7.83
C ILE A 203 9.21 39.82 7.49
N ALA A 204 9.52 40.72 6.54
CA ALA A 204 8.67 41.86 6.20
C ALA A 204 7.37 41.51 5.43
N ASP A 205 7.24 40.29 4.90
CA ASP A 205 6.10 39.89 4.04
C ASP A 205 5.19 38.81 4.67
N ALA A 206 5.37 38.50 5.96
CA ALA A 206 4.50 37.57 6.69
C ALA A 206 3.38 38.32 7.43
N PRO A 207 2.08 38.01 7.21
CA PRO A 207 1.00 38.64 7.97
C PRO A 207 1.09 38.23 9.46
N HIS A 208 1.11 39.23 10.35
CA HIS A 208 1.07 39.02 11.80
C HIS A 208 -0.37 38.73 12.26
N GLU A 209 -0.69 37.45 12.48
CA GLU A 209 -1.89 37.06 13.24
C GLU A 209 -1.58 37.10 14.75
N THR A 210 -2.51 37.65 15.53
CA THR A 210 -2.32 37.85 16.96
C THR A 210 -2.54 36.55 17.75
N PRO A 211 -1.87 36.36 18.92
CA PRO A 211 -2.05 35.15 19.74
C PRO A 211 -3.52 34.83 20.11
N GLU A 212 -4.39 35.83 20.15
CA GLU A 212 -5.81 35.67 20.46
C GLU A 212 -6.61 35.03 19.30
N GLU A 213 -6.22 35.27 18.05
CA GLU A 213 -6.80 34.63 16.86
C GLU A 213 -6.35 33.16 16.77
N ILE A 214 -5.11 32.89 17.16
CA ILE A 214 -4.54 31.52 17.23
C ILE A 214 -5.30 30.69 18.29
N VAL A 215 -5.60 31.26 19.46
CA VAL A 215 -6.33 30.54 20.53
C VAL A 215 -7.80 30.29 20.16
N ARG A 216 -8.48 31.25 19.50
CA ARG A 216 -9.85 31.03 18.98
C ARG A 216 -9.90 29.96 17.89
N ALA A 217 -8.91 29.94 16.99
CA ALA A 217 -8.80 28.93 15.95
C ALA A 217 -8.54 27.53 16.53
N ILE A 218 -7.78 27.42 17.63
CA ILE A 218 -7.52 26.15 18.33
C ILE A 218 -8.81 25.64 19.02
N GLN A 219 -9.55 26.51 19.71
CA GLN A 219 -10.77 26.12 20.43
C GLN A 219 -11.95 25.77 19.51
N ALA A 220 -11.97 26.26 18.27
CA ALA A 220 -12.99 25.91 17.28
C ALA A 220 -12.79 24.54 16.61
N PHE A 221 -11.66 23.85 16.85
CA PHE A 221 -11.23 22.67 16.08
C PHE A 221 -11.21 21.34 16.85
N GLU A 222 -11.74 21.25 18.07
CA GLU A 222 -11.80 20.01 18.88
C GLU A 222 -12.95 19.04 18.49
N GLY A 223 -13.43 19.07 17.24
CA GLY A 223 -14.69 18.39 16.89
C GLY A 223 -14.73 17.52 15.64
N GLN A 224 -13.66 17.41 14.84
CA GLN A 224 -13.70 16.60 13.61
C GLN A 224 -12.35 15.93 13.33
N GLU A 225 -12.25 14.65 13.68
CA GLU A 225 -11.24 13.73 13.15
C GLU A 225 -11.46 13.54 11.65
N ILE A 226 -10.80 14.37 10.84
CA ILE A 226 -10.83 14.23 9.39
C ILE A 226 -9.57 13.48 8.98
N ASN A 227 -9.76 12.30 8.40
CA ASN A 227 -8.79 11.57 7.57
C ASN A 227 -8.20 12.52 6.50
N LEU A 228 -7.17 13.27 6.87
CA LEU A 228 -6.48 14.18 5.99
C LEU A 228 -5.60 13.37 5.04
N SER A 229 -5.80 13.55 3.73
CA SER A 229 -4.87 13.09 2.70
C SER A 229 -3.42 13.44 3.10
N VAL A 230 -2.46 12.56 2.79
CA VAL A 230 -1.03 12.74 3.14
C VAL A 230 -0.53 14.15 2.79
N ALA A 231 -1.00 14.72 1.67
CA ALA A 231 -0.72 16.09 1.28
C ALA A 231 -1.26 17.14 2.27
N LYS A 232 -2.49 16.99 2.75
CA LYS A 232 -3.08 17.88 3.76
C LYS A 232 -2.40 17.74 5.13
N ARG A 233 -1.93 16.53 5.48
CA ARG A 233 -1.14 16.31 6.70
C ARG A 233 0.22 17.01 6.61
N ILE A 234 0.93 16.84 5.50
CA ILE A 234 2.23 17.50 5.26
C ILE A 234 2.07 19.02 5.27
N ALA A 235 1.00 19.55 4.66
CA ALA A 235 0.74 20.99 4.63
C ALA A 235 0.64 21.63 6.04
N ARG A 236 0.16 20.88 7.04
CA ARG A 236 0.04 21.33 8.43
C ARG A 236 1.34 21.20 9.25
N LEU A 237 2.36 20.51 8.73
CA LEU A 237 3.63 20.33 9.45
C LEU A 237 4.48 21.60 9.43
N LYS A 238 5.20 21.86 10.52
CA LYS A 238 6.22 22.92 10.57
C LYS A 238 7.41 22.55 9.67
N THR A 239 8.17 23.55 9.23
CA THR A 239 9.33 23.37 8.33
C THR A 239 10.31 22.30 8.83
N ASN A 240 10.66 22.30 10.12
CA ASN A 240 11.58 21.31 10.71
C ASN A 240 11.03 19.89 10.64
N GLN A 241 9.73 19.69 10.86
CA GLN A 241 9.08 18.39 10.76
C GLN A 241 9.04 17.90 9.30
N LYS A 242 8.81 18.82 8.34
CA LYS A 242 8.90 18.49 6.90
C LYS A 242 10.31 18.05 6.50
N ILE A 243 11.35 18.67 7.06
CA ILE A 243 12.75 18.25 6.82
C ILE A 243 13.00 16.84 7.33
N MET A 244 12.55 16.52 8.55
CA MET A 244 12.67 15.16 9.11
C MET A 244 11.90 14.13 8.27
N LEU A 245 10.70 14.49 7.83
CA LEU A 245 9.89 13.66 6.96
C LEU A 245 10.52 13.48 5.57
N ALA A 246 11.27 14.45 5.04
CA ALA A 246 12.01 14.31 3.79
C ALA A 246 13.11 13.24 3.89
N ILE A 247 13.83 13.19 5.02
CA ILE A 247 14.95 12.27 5.25
C ILE A 247 14.48 10.84 5.53
N LYS A 248 13.42 10.67 6.32
CA LYS A 248 12.94 9.35 6.79
C LYS A 248 11.68 8.84 6.11
N GLY A 249 10.94 9.72 5.42
CA GLY A 249 9.62 9.43 4.86
C GLY A 249 9.61 8.46 3.68
N GLY A 250 8.42 7.96 3.38
CA GLY A 250 8.13 7.04 2.29
C GLY A 250 8.09 7.74 0.92
N LYS A 251 7.75 6.95 -0.11
CA LYS A 251 7.70 7.41 -1.51
C LYS A 251 6.71 8.55 -1.72
N GLU A 252 5.53 8.46 -1.11
CA GLU A 252 4.47 9.46 -1.25
C GLU A 252 4.86 10.80 -0.62
N GLU A 253 5.42 10.78 0.60
CA GLU A 253 5.86 11.99 1.27
C GLU A 253 7.00 12.67 0.51
N ARG A 254 7.98 11.93 0.00
CA ARG A 254 9.06 12.49 -0.84
C ARG A 254 8.53 13.15 -2.10
N THR A 255 7.55 12.52 -2.77
CA THR A 255 6.96 13.04 -4.02
C THR A 255 6.25 14.37 -3.80
N ILE A 256 5.69 14.57 -2.60
CA ILE A 256 5.05 15.82 -2.20
C ILE A 256 6.13 16.84 -1.79
N LEU A 257 7.06 16.44 -0.92
CA LEU A 257 8.08 17.32 -0.34
C LEU A 257 9.09 17.85 -1.36
N ILE A 258 9.36 17.14 -2.46
CA ILE A 258 10.24 17.65 -3.53
C ILE A 258 9.64 18.84 -4.29
N ARG A 259 8.32 19.06 -4.17
CA ARG A 259 7.61 20.19 -4.78
C ARG A 259 7.45 21.38 -3.84
N GLU A 260 7.93 21.28 -2.60
CA GLU A 260 7.86 22.37 -1.62
C GLU A 260 8.67 23.59 -2.07
N ALA A 261 8.24 24.79 -1.66
CA ALA A 261 8.95 26.01 -2.01
C ALA A 261 10.31 26.12 -1.31
N ASN A 262 10.42 25.55 -0.10
CA ASN A 262 11.63 25.66 0.71
C ASN A 262 12.75 24.74 0.18
N ARG A 263 13.86 25.37 -0.21
CA ARG A 263 15.06 24.70 -0.73
C ARG A 263 15.63 23.63 0.21
N LEU A 264 15.66 23.90 1.52
CA LEU A 264 16.21 22.96 2.50
C LEU A 264 15.42 21.65 2.53
N ILE A 265 14.10 21.71 2.39
CA ILE A 265 13.26 20.51 2.33
C ILE A 265 13.61 19.69 1.09
N GLN A 266 13.70 20.33 -0.08
CA GLN A 266 14.03 19.65 -1.33
C GLN A 266 15.41 18.97 -1.28
N GLU A 267 16.43 19.65 -0.75
CA GLU A 267 17.78 19.08 -0.62
C GLU A 267 17.81 17.87 0.33
N ASN A 268 17.02 17.89 1.39
CA ASN A 268 16.93 16.79 2.34
C ASN A 268 16.18 15.57 1.79
N VAL A 269 15.26 15.74 0.83
CA VAL A 269 14.65 14.60 0.10
C VAL A 269 15.72 13.77 -0.61
N MET A 270 16.73 14.43 -1.17
CA MET A 270 17.83 13.75 -1.89
C MET A 270 18.78 12.97 -0.96
N ARG A 271 18.75 13.25 0.34
CA ARG A 271 19.55 12.56 1.36
C ARG A 271 18.86 11.33 1.95
N ASN A 272 17.63 11.05 1.52
CA ASN A 272 16.88 9.90 2.00
C ASN A 272 17.51 8.59 1.50
N GLY A 273 17.83 7.67 2.41
CA GLY A 273 18.47 6.39 2.09
C GLY A 273 17.60 5.41 1.28
N ARG A 274 16.30 5.68 1.18
CA ARG A 274 15.32 4.85 0.43
C ARG A 274 14.97 5.43 -0.94
N ILE A 275 15.71 6.44 -1.43
CA ILE A 275 15.47 7.03 -2.75
C ILE A 275 15.93 6.08 -3.85
N THR A 276 15.06 5.84 -4.83
CA THR A 276 15.36 4.96 -5.98
C THR A 276 15.94 5.74 -7.15
N GLU A 277 16.70 5.06 -8.03
CA GLU A 277 17.25 5.68 -9.25
C GLU A 277 16.15 6.24 -10.16
N GLY A 278 15.00 5.57 -10.22
CA GLY A 278 13.84 6.02 -11.00
C GLY A 278 13.27 7.35 -10.49
N GLU A 279 13.19 7.51 -9.16
CA GLU A 279 12.79 8.79 -8.54
C GLU A 279 13.81 9.89 -8.85
N VAL A 280 15.11 9.61 -8.77
CA VAL A 280 16.15 10.59 -9.08
C VAL A 280 16.06 11.06 -10.54
N ALA A 281 15.83 10.14 -11.48
CA ALA A 281 15.64 10.48 -12.89
C ALA A 281 14.38 11.33 -13.12
N PHE A 282 13.30 11.06 -12.39
CA PHE A 282 12.09 11.89 -12.42
C PHE A 282 12.37 13.30 -11.88
N ILE A 283 13.02 13.41 -10.72
CA ILE A 283 13.37 14.68 -10.07
C ILE A 283 14.30 15.51 -10.96
N ALA A 284 15.30 14.89 -11.60
CA ALA A 284 16.20 15.58 -12.51
C ALA A 284 15.49 16.20 -13.73
N ASN A 285 14.33 15.67 -14.14
CA ASN A 285 13.51 16.24 -15.23
C ASN A 285 12.56 17.35 -14.77
N MET A 286 12.36 17.54 -13.46
CA MET A 286 11.42 18.53 -12.94
C MET A 286 11.96 19.95 -13.10
N ARG A 287 11.15 20.82 -13.72
CA ARG A 287 11.48 22.25 -13.92
C ARG A 287 11.23 23.13 -12.69
N THR A 288 10.55 22.57 -11.68
CA THR A 288 10.19 23.23 -10.42
C THR A 288 11.24 23.04 -9.33
N VAL A 289 12.22 22.17 -9.56
CA VAL A 289 13.24 21.80 -8.57
C VAL A 289 14.32 22.87 -8.49
N ASN A 290 14.80 23.11 -7.26
CA ASN A 290 15.87 24.06 -6.98
C ASN A 290 17.23 23.57 -7.52
N ASP A 291 18.12 24.49 -7.89
CA ASP A 291 19.43 24.16 -8.45
C ASP A 291 20.32 23.38 -7.45
N GLY A 292 20.15 23.59 -6.15
CA GLY A 292 20.84 22.84 -5.09
C GLY A 292 20.61 21.32 -5.17
N VAL A 293 19.38 20.90 -5.48
CA VAL A 293 19.05 19.48 -5.70
C VAL A 293 19.81 18.91 -6.90
N LEU A 294 19.85 19.66 -8.00
CA LEU A 294 20.55 19.23 -9.22
C LEU A 294 22.06 19.12 -8.98
N ARG A 295 22.64 19.99 -8.15
CA ARG A 295 24.04 19.88 -7.70
C ARG A 295 24.26 18.57 -6.94
N ILE A 296 23.41 18.25 -5.95
CA ILE A 296 23.50 17.00 -5.19
C ILE A 296 23.46 15.79 -6.13
N ILE A 297 22.57 15.81 -7.13
CA ILE A 297 22.48 14.72 -8.12
C ILE A 297 23.80 14.56 -8.89
N THR A 298 24.38 15.67 -9.36
CA THR A 298 25.64 15.63 -10.13
C THR A 298 26.86 15.21 -9.31
N MET A 299 26.85 15.42 -8.00
CA MET A 299 27.92 14.99 -7.10
C MET A 299 27.91 13.48 -6.84
N ASN A 300 26.76 12.82 -6.98
CA ASN A 300 26.64 11.39 -6.77
C ASN A 300 27.11 10.60 -8.00
N ARG A 301 28.24 9.89 -7.86
CA ARG A 301 28.86 9.12 -8.95
C ARG A 301 27.98 7.98 -9.44
N GLU A 302 27.21 7.32 -8.58
CA GLU A 302 26.38 6.17 -8.97
C GLU A 302 25.22 6.61 -9.87
N TRP A 303 24.52 7.68 -9.50
CA TRP A 303 23.46 8.26 -10.33
C TRP A 303 24.01 8.77 -11.66
N MET A 304 25.18 9.42 -11.64
CA MET A 304 25.79 9.93 -12.84
C MET A 304 26.29 8.85 -13.80
N LYS A 305 26.39 7.57 -13.42
CA LYS A 305 26.63 6.46 -14.39
C LYS A 305 25.45 6.23 -15.31
N LYS A 306 24.22 6.57 -14.88
CA LYS A 306 22.98 6.27 -15.62
C LYS A 306 22.71 7.33 -16.67
N TYR A 307 22.63 6.92 -17.93
CA TYR A 307 22.41 7.83 -19.06
C TYR A 307 21.14 8.66 -18.92
N ALA A 308 20.03 8.06 -18.43
CA ALA A 308 18.77 8.75 -18.25
C ALA A 308 18.87 9.96 -17.29
N ILE A 309 19.64 9.81 -16.21
CA ILE A 309 19.87 10.88 -15.23
C ILE A 309 20.76 11.97 -15.84
N VAL A 310 21.84 11.58 -16.53
CA VAL A 310 22.74 12.52 -17.21
C VAL A 310 21.98 13.34 -18.25
N LYS A 311 21.16 12.69 -19.09
CA LYS A 311 20.29 13.34 -20.06
C LYS A 311 19.34 14.33 -19.38
N ALA A 312 18.66 13.91 -18.31
CA ALA A 312 17.73 14.76 -17.57
C ALA A 312 18.42 16.02 -17.01
N ILE A 313 19.61 15.88 -16.41
CA ILE A 313 20.39 17.00 -15.89
C ILE A 313 20.76 17.99 -17.00
N VAL A 314 21.24 17.51 -18.15
CA VAL A 314 21.66 18.40 -19.25
C VAL A 314 20.47 19.11 -19.90
N TYR A 315 19.30 18.46 -19.97
CA TYR A 315 18.09 19.04 -20.56
C TYR A 315 17.33 19.97 -19.62
N ASN A 316 17.59 19.93 -18.32
CA ASN A 316 16.87 20.75 -17.35
C ASN A 316 17.38 22.21 -17.38
N PRO A 317 16.50 23.21 -17.63
CA PRO A 317 16.89 24.62 -17.67
C PRO A 317 17.33 25.18 -16.31
N ARG A 318 17.00 24.51 -15.20
CA ARG A 318 17.42 24.89 -13.84
C ARG A 318 18.81 24.39 -13.48
N THR A 319 19.40 23.50 -14.29
CA THR A 319 20.76 23.01 -14.04
C THR A 319 21.76 24.17 -14.22
N PRO A 320 22.65 24.40 -13.23
CA PRO A 320 23.73 25.37 -13.40
C PRO A 320 24.54 25.11 -14.66
N ILE A 321 24.74 26.14 -15.48
CA ILE A 321 25.31 25.99 -16.84
C ILE A 321 26.66 25.26 -16.86
N ALA A 322 27.50 25.46 -15.84
CA ALA A 322 28.78 24.80 -15.70
C ALA A 322 28.63 23.26 -15.61
N LEU A 323 27.63 22.78 -14.86
CA LEU A 323 27.34 21.35 -14.68
C LEU A 323 26.70 20.74 -15.93
N ALA A 324 25.88 21.51 -16.65
CA ALA A 324 25.32 21.07 -17.93
C ALA A 324 26.42 20.91 -18.99
N LEU A 325 27.33 21.90 -19.09
CA LEU A 325 28.46 21.88 -20.02
C LEU A 325 29.45 20.73 -19.72
N SER A 326 29.75 20.46 -18.45
CA SER A 326 30.64 19.36 -18.08
C SER A 326 30.08 17.99 -18.48
N ASN A 327 28.76 17.83 -18.45
CA ASN A 327 28.08 16.58 -18.77
C ASN A 327 27.64 16.48 -20.24
N LEU A 328 27.72 17.57 -21.02
CA LEU A 328 27.30 17.61 -22.42
C LEU A 328 27.99 16.53 -23.27
N LYS A 329 29.30 16.33 -23.08
CA LYS A 329 30.10 15.33 -23.83
C LYS A 329 29.63 13.89 -23.64
N ARG A 330 28.81 13.63 -22.62
CA ARG A 330 28.27 12.31 -22.26
C ARG A 330 26.92 12.02 -22.93
N ILE A 331 26.35 12.99 -23.64
CA ILE A 331 25.08 12.87 -24.36
C ILE A 331 25.30 12.25 -25.74
N ASN A 332 24.39 11.36 -26.16
CA ASN A 332 24.45 10.71 -27.46
C ASN A 332 24.19 11.71 -28.59
N GLU A 333 24.73 11.43 -29.79
CA GLU A 333 24.60 12.32 -30.95
C GLU A 333 23.15 12.59 -31.35
N PHE A 334 22.28 11.58 -31.25
CA PHE A 334 20.86 11.71 -31.54
C PHE A 334 20.19 12.74 -30.63
N ASP A 335 20.41 12.62 -29.33
CA ASP A 335 19.88 13.56 -28.34
C ASP A 335 20.50 14.95 -28.51
N MET A 336 21.80 15.03 -28.81
CA MET A 336 22.47 16.30 -29.09
C MET A 336 21.85 17.05 -30.30
N LYS A 337 21.40 16.33 -31.33
CA LYS A 337 20.65 16.92 -32.46
C LYS A 337 19.26 17.40 -32.05
N LEU A 338 18.57 16.66 -31.18
CA LEU A 338 17.27 17.07 -30.64
C LEU A 338 17.39 18.33 -29.76
N MET A 339 18.43 18.40 -28.92
CA MET A 339 18.71 19.53 -28.04
C MET A 339 18.85 20.85 -28.79
N GLN A 340 19.47 20.86 -29.96
CA GLN A 340 19.63 22.08 -30.78
C GLN A 340 18.30 22.72 -31.18
N ARG A 341 17.24 21.91 -31.33
CA ARG A 341 15.91 22.37 -31.73
C ARG A 341 15.05 22.81 -30.55
N ASP A 342 15.38 22.39 -29.34
CA ASP A 342 14.56 22.67 -28.15
C ASP A 342 14.81 24.08 -27.61
N LYS A 343 13.80 24.95 -27.68
CA LYS A 343 13.88 26.33 -27.18
C LYS A 343 13.90 26.43 -25.65
N ASN A 344 13.55 25.35 -24.95
CA ASN A 344 13.57 25.32 -23.48
C ASN A 344 15.01 25.23 -22.92
N ILE A 345 16.00 24.94 -23.77
CA ILE A 345 17.38 24.72 -23.35
C ILE A 345 18.19 26.01 -23.55
N PRO A 346 19.04 26.40 -22.57
CA PRO A 346 19.88 27.59 -22.67
C PRO A 346 20.66 27.65 -23.99
N GLU A 347 20.67 28.82 -24.63
CA GLU A 347 21.27 29.00 -25.95
C GLU A 347 22.77 28.63 -25.98
N VAL A 348 23.48 28.93 -24.90
CA VAL A 348 24.90 28.57 -24.72
C VAL A 348 25.10 27.06 -24.88
N LEU A 349 24.22 26.26 -24.28
CA LEU A 349 24.31 24.79 -24.34
C LEU A 349 23.98 24.27 -25.75
N ARG A 350 23.02 24.89 -26.43
CA ARG A 350 22.68 24.55 -27.83
C ARG A 350 23.81 24.88 -28.80
N ARG A 351 24.50 26.02 -28.60
CA ARG A 351 25.66 26.42 -29.42
C ARG A 351 26.84 25.47 -29.21
N GLU A 352 27.14 25.11 -27.96
CA GLU A 352 28.20 24.14 -27.65
C GLU A 352 27.87 22.73 -28.18
N ALA A 353 26.61 22.30 -28.08
CA ALA A 353 26.13 21.05 -28.68
C ALA A 353 26.36 20.99 -30.20
N LYS A 354 26.04 22.07 -30.90
CA LYS A 354 26.27 22.21 -32.34
C LYS A 354 27.76 22.14 -32.69
N ARG A 355 28.59 22.93 -31.99
CA ARG A 355 30.05 22.95 -32.17
C ARG A 355 30.67 21.56 -31.96
N TYR A 356 30.20 20.83 -30.95
CA TYR A 356 30.67 19.47 -30.68
C TYR A 356 30.35 18.51 -31.83
N LEU A 357 29.14 18.55 -32.37
CA LEU A 357 28.75 17.71 -33.51
C LEU A 357 29.53 18.04 -34.78
N GLU A 358 29.75 19.33 -35.07
CA GLU A 358 30.54 19.79 -36.23
C GLU A 358 32.00 19.34 -36.13
N SER A 359 32.61 19.46 -34.94
CA SER A 359 33.99 19.00 -34.70
C SER A 359 34.14 17.49 -34.91
N LYS A 360 33.11 16.70 -34.56
CA LYS A 360 33.12 15.25 -34.72
C LYS A 360 32.90 14.82 -36.17
N SER A 361 32.15 15.59 -36.96
CA SER A 361 32.03 15.36 -38.40
C SER A 361 33.30 15.73 -39.17
N ALA A 362 34.02 16.79 -38.75
CA ALA A 362 35.25 17.24 -39.40
C ALA A 362 36.43 16.28 -39.21
N GLY A 363 36.49 15.54 -38.09
CA GLY A 363 37.53 14.54 -37.81
C GLY A 363 37.27 13.14 -38.40
N LYS A 364 36.16 12.93 -39.11
CA LYS A 364 35.81 11.67 -39.78
C LYS A 364 35.91 11.74 -41.32
N GLY A 365 36.42 12.85 -41.84
CA GLY A 365 36.66 13.09 -43.27
C GLY A 365 38.04 12.67 -43.73
#